data_AF-A0A1A8W8T4-F1
#
_entry.id   AF-A0A1A8W8T4-F1
#
_cell.length_a   1.000
_cell.length_b   1.000
_cell.length_c   1.000
_cell.angle_alpha   90.00
_cell.angle_beta   90.00
_cell.angle_gamma   90.00
#
_symmetry.space_group_name_H-M   'P 1'
#
loop_
_entity.id
_entity.type
_entity.pdbx_description
1 polymer ?
#
loop_
_entity_poly.entity_id
_entity_poly.type
_entity_poly.pdbx_seq_one_letter_code
_entity_poly.pdbx_strand_id
1 'polypeptide(L)'
;MVKSGFDKDKLPSNTYKIKLCEKYDIPKLEGRALYVTEYEDCEEPVEDFYNNFITNHNNLKTECKKNGPKCCRDVNYYLDLVTGIIKASYLEDSDKSKLIKKVETEWEPNIRAQNIYTCERETDLDSIRKRCILQHLYDLKEDENDIFSFSKQYKNHLDKKWEKILSYTNEI
;
A
#
# COMPACT_ATOMS: atom_id res chain seq x y z
N MET A 1 -23.29 27.33 5.43
CA MET A 1 -22.03 26.56 5.58
C MET A 1 -22.30 25.13 5.14
N VAL A 2 -21.74 24.70 4.02
CA VAL A 2 -21.83 23.29 3.61
C VAL A 2 -21.00 22.50 4.61
N LYS A 3 -21.63 21.63 5.41
CA LYS A 3 -20.88 20.59 6.13
C LYS A 3 -20.24 19.72 5.06
N SER A 4 -18.96 19.94 4.75
CA SER A 4 -18.20 19.00 3.94
C SER A 4 -18.27 17.65 4.67
N GLY A 5 -18.85 16.65 4.02
CA GLY A 5 -18.89 15.30 4.57
C GLY A 5 -17.48 14.75 4.77
N PHE A 6 -17.33 13.79 5.67
CA PHE A 6 -16.10 13.02 5.81
C PHE A 6 -15.74 12.38 4.47
N ASP A 7 -14.54 12.65 3.99
CA ASP A 7 -14.01 12.13 2.73
C ASP A 7 -12.60 11.60 3.00
N LYS A 8 -12.45 10.28 2.99
CA LYS A 8 -11.18 9.61 3.27
C LYS A 8 -10.09 10.03 2.28
N ASP A 9 -10.46 10.40 1.06
CA ASP A 9 -9.49 10.77 0.02
C ASP A 9 -9.00 12.21 0.21
N LYS A 10 -9.65 12.98 1.09
CA LYS A 10 -9.20 14.31 1.53
C LYS A 10 -8.38 14.29 2.82
N LEU A 11 -8.17 13.12 3.43
CA LEU A 11 -7.33 13.01 4.62
C LEU A 11 -5.87 13.40 4.28
N PRO A 12 -5.21 14.25 5.09
CA PRO A 12 -3.81 14.61 4.90
C PRO A 12 -2.90 13.39 4.70
N SER A 13 -3.12 12.33 5.47
CA SER A 13 -2.37 11.07 5.40
C SER A 13 -2.46 10.33 4.07
N ASN A 14 -3.51 10.59 3.27
CA ASN A 14 -3.74 9.95 1.98
C ASN A 14 -3.21 10.77 0.80
N THR A 15 -2.83 12.03 0.99
CA THR A 15 -2.40 12.93 -0.10
C THR A 15 -1.30 12.31 -0.97
N TYR A 16 -0.24 11.77 -0.35
CA TYR A 16 0.86 11.15 -1.10
C TYR A 16 0.48 9.77 -1.65
N LYS A 17 -0.26 8.97 -0.87
CA LYS A 17 -0.75 7.65 -1.26
C LYS A 17 -1.63 7.69 -2.51
N ILE A 18 -2.47 8.72 -2.64
CA ILE A 18 -3.33 8.94 -3.80
C ILE A 18 -2.50 9.28 -5.05
N LYS A 19 -1.46 10.11 -4.92
CA LYS A 19 -0.56 10.40 -6.04
C LYS A 19 0.26 9.18 -6.46
N LEU A 20 0.73 8.38 -5.50
CA LEU A 20 1.44 7.13 -5.77
C LEU A 20 0.60 6.14 -6.56
N CYS A 21 -0.67 6.02 -6.22
CA CYS A 21 -1.62 5.14 -6.90
C CYS A 21 -2.52 5.91 -7.87
N GLU A 22 -2.09 7.10 -8.33
CA GLU A 22 -2.88 7.86 -9.29
C GLU A 22 -3.06 7.02 -10.56
N LYS A 23 -4.29 6.94 -11.08
CA LYS A 23 -4.68 6.07 -12.22
C LYS A 23 -4.75 4.57 -11.91
N TYR A 24 -4.54 4.15 -10.66
CA TYR A 24 -4.66 2.74 -10.29
C TYR A 24 -5.36 2.56 -8.93
N ASP A 25 -6.49 1.86 -8.94
CA ASP A 25 -7.31 1.65 -7.75
C ASP A 25 -6.95 0.33 -7.06
N ILE A 26 -6.63 0.36 -5.76
CA ILE A 26 -6.34 -0.86 -4.98
C ILE A 26 -7.51 -1.84 -5.02
N PRO A 27 -8.78 -1.41 -4.81
CA PRO A 27 -9.96 -2.21 -5.09
C PRO A 27 -9.97 -2.91 -6.46
N LYS A 28 -9.41 -2.27 -7.51
CA LYS A 28 -9.30 -2.89 -8.85
C LYS A 28 -8.26 -4.01 -8.87
N LEU A 29 -7.11 -3.85 -8.20
CA LEU A 29 -6.14 -4.93 -8.03
C LEU A 29 -6.77 -6.10 -7.26
N GLU A 30 -7.38 -5.82 -6.12
CA GLU A 30 -8.03 -6.84 -5.30
C GLU A 30 -9.08 -7.63 -6.09
N GLY A 31 -9.96 -6.93 -6.80
CA GLY A 31 -11.02 -7.56 -7.59
C GLY A 31 -10.51 -8.42 -8.74
N ARG A 32 -9.34 -8.10 -9.31
CA ARG A 32 -8.72 -8.87 -10.40
C ARG A 32 -7.78 -9.97 -9.91
N ALA A 33 -7.19 -9.86 -8.73
CA ALA A 33 -6.11 -10.74 -8.28
C ALA A 33 -6.50 -11.72 -7.14
N LEU A 34 -7.50 -11.42 -6.31
CA LEU A 34 -7.80 -12.25 -5.14
C LEU A 34 -8.49 -13.57 -5.48
N TYR A 35 -9.38 -13.57 -6.46
CA TYR A 35 -10.29 -14.70 -6.69
C TYR A 35 -9.92 -15.57 -7.90
N VAL A 36 -8.72 -15.37 -8.44
CA VAL A 36 -8.21 -16.09 -9.60
C VAL A 36 -7.33 -17.26 -9.18
N THR A 37 -7.36 -18.33 -9.97
CA THR A 37 -6.58 -19.57 -9.74
C THR A 37 -5.40 -19.69 -10.71
N GLU A 38 -5.48 -19.05 -11.88
CA GLU A 38 -4.43 -19.07 -12.89
C GLU A 38 -3.37 -18.00 -12.61
N TYR A 39 -2.10 -18.36 -12.82
CA TYR A 39 -0.96 -17.47 -12.55
C TYR A 39 -1.06 -16.17 -13.37
N GLU A 40 -1.34 -16.27 -14.67
CA GLU A 40 -1.40 -15.13 -15.60
C GLU A 40 -2.51 -14.13 -15.22
N ASP A 41 -3.65 -14.63 -14.74
CA ASP A 41 -4.79 -13.80 -14.32
C ASP A 41 -4.47 -12.97 -13.06
N CYS A 42 -3.55 -13.45 -12.23
CA CYS A 42 -3.04 -12.70 -11.08
C CYS A 42 -1.85 -11.82 -11.45
N GLU A 43 -0.97 -12.29 -12.33
CA GLU A 43 0.23 -11.57 -12.76
C GLU A 43 -0.12 -10.28 -13.51
N GLU A 44 -1.04 -10.33 -14.47
CA GLU A 44 -1.43 -9.17 -15.28
C GLU A 44 -1.87 -7.95 -14.42
N PRO A 45 -2.85 -8.05 -13.49
CA PRO A 45 -3.24 -6.91 -12.68
C PRO A 45 -2.13 -6.42 -11.74
N VAL A 46 -1.28 -7.34 -11.27
CA VAL A 46 -0.15 -7.03 -10.40
C VAL A 46 0.90 -6.24 -11.20
N GLU A 47 1.21 -6.64 -12.43
CA GLU A 47 2.11 -5.91 -13.35
C GLU A 47 1.56 -4.54 -13.73
N ASP A 48 0.27 -4.45 -14.05
CA ASP A 48 -0.40 -3.18 -14.31
C ASP A 48 -0.26 -2.23 -13.12
N PHE A 49 -0.42 -2.75 -11.90
CA PHE A 49 -0.22 -1.97 -10.68
C PHE A 49 1.20 -1.43 -10.62
N TYR A 50 2.19 -2.31 -10.79
CA TYR A 50 3.60 -1.93 -10.72
C TYR A 50 3.99 -0.87 -11.73
N ASN A 51 3.60 -1.03 -12.99
CA ASN A 51 3.94 -0.09 -14.07
C ASN A 51 3.41 1.32 -13.80
N ASN A 52 2.19 1.42 -13.27
CA ASN A 52 1.63 2.70 -12.84
C ASN A 52 2.35 3.23 -11.60
N PHE A 53 2.57 2.36 -10.61
CA PHE A 53 3.20 2.71 -9.34
C PHE A 53 4.61 3.29 -9.52
N ILE A 54 5.46 2.62 -10.29
CA ILE A 54 6.83 3.10 -10.56
C ILE A 54 6.80 4.41 -11.34
N THR A 55 5.91 4.56 -12.32
CA THR A 55 5.76 5.80 -13.08
C THR A 55 5.39 6.97 -12.17
N ASN A 56 4.42 6.76 -11.28
CA ASN A 56 3.98 7.79 -10.33
C ASN A 56 5.06 8.11 -9.29
N HIS A 57 5.73 7.09 -8.75
CA HIS A 57 6.86 7.28 -7.84
C HIS A 57 7.96 8.14 -8.47
N ASN A 58 8.24 7.94 -9.76
CA ASN A 58 9.23 8.73 -10.50
C ASN A 58 8.83 10.20 -10.63
N ASN A 59 7.53 10.45 -10.89
CA ASN A 59 6.98 11.80 -10.94
C ASN A 59 7.06 12.51 -9.58
N LEU A 60 7.03 11.75 -8.48
CA LEU A 60 7.13 12.24 -7.11
C LEU A 60 8.56 12.35 -6.59
N LYS A 61 9.57 12.08 -7.42
CA LYS A 61 10.98 12.03 -7.02
C LYS A 61 11.45 13.28 -6.26
N THR A 62 11.07 14.47 -6.72
CA THR A 62 11.45 15.73 -6.05
C THR A 62 10.78 15.89 -4.69
N GLU A 63 9.52 15.45 -4.56
CA GLU A 63 8.79 15.45 -3.29
C GLU A 63 9.44 14.48 -2.30
N CYS A 64 9.83 13.30 -2.77
CA CYS A 64 10.50 12.29 -1.96
C CYS A 64 11.92 12.64 -1.55
N LYS A 65 12.66 13.41 -2.35
CA LYS A 65 13.94 13.95 -1.89
C LYS A 65 13.78 14.87 -0.67
N LYS A 66 12.65 15.55 -0.55
CA LYS A 66 12.33 16.44 0.59
C LYS A 66 11.71 15.67 1.75
N ASN A 67 10.87 14.68 1.45
CA ASN A 67 10.06 13.92 2.42
C ASN A 67 10.41 12.42 2.42
N GLY A 68 11.70 12.09 2.37
CA GLY A 68 12.21 10.71 2.21
C GLY A 68 11.59 9.68 3.17
N PRO A 69 11.51 9.96 4.49
CA PRO A 69 10.91 9.02 5.44
C PRO A 69 9.44 8.72 5.15
N LYS A 70 8.64 9.72 4.74
CA LYS A 70 7.23 9.51 4.39
C LYS A 70 7.11 8.65 3.13
N CYS A 71 7.86 8.99 2.09
CA CYS A 71 7.88 8.20 0.86
C CYS A 71 8.29 6.75 1.11
N CYS A 72 9.31 6.52 1.92
CA CYS A 72 9.75 5.18 2.33
C CYS A 72 8.61 4.37 2.95
N ARG A 73 7.89 4.94 3.93
CA ARG A 73 6.79 4.22 4.58
C ARG A 73 5.64 3.94 3.61
N ASP A 74 5.23 4.93 2.82
CA ASP A 74 4.11 4.78 1.90
C ASP A 74 4.43 3.79 0.78
N VAL A 75 5.67 3.76 0.27
CA VAL A 75 6.13 2.76 -0.72
C VAL A 75 6.18 1.36 -0.11
N ASN A 76 6.78 1.21 1.08
CA ASN A 76 6.82 -0.08 1.75
C ASN A 76 5.41 -0.61 2.05
N TYR A 77 4.48 0.27 2.45
CA TYR A 77 3.08 -0.10 2.67
C TYR A 77 2.44 -0.73 1.43
N TYR A 78 2.65 -0.15 0.24
CA TYR A 78 2.08 -0.69 -0.98
C TYR A 78 2.74 -1.99 -1.45
N LEU A 79 4.06 -2.14 -1.26
CA LEU A 79 4.74 -3.42 -1.51
C LEU A 79 4.21 -4.53 -0.58
N ASP A 80 4.04 -4.22 0.71
CA ASP A 80 3.46 -5.14 1.69
C ASP A 80 2.00 -5.47 1.34
N LEU A 81 1.24 -4.50 0.83
CA LEU A 81 -0.14 -4.72 0.40
C LEU A 81 -0.24 -5.65 -0.82
N VAL A 82 0.58 -5.42 -1.86
CA VAL A 82 0.59 -6.28 -3.06
C VAL A 82 0.96 -7.71 -2.70
N THR A 83 2.01 -7.89 -1.88
CA THR A 83 2.40 -9.23 -1.42
C THR A 83 1.32 -9.88 -0.56
N GLY A 84 0.61 -9.11 0.27
CA GLY A 84 -0.57 -9.57 1.01
C GLY A 84 -1.71 -10.05 0.10
N ILE A 85 -2.00 -9.31 -0.97
CA ILE A 85 -3.03 -9.69 -1.97
C ILE A 85 -2.64 -10.99 -2.68
N ILE A 86 -1.38 -11.14 -3.10
CA ILE A 86 -0.90 -12.37 -3.74
C ILE A 86 -1.03 -13.55 -2.76
N LYS A 87 -0.62 -13.39 -1.50
CA LYS A 87 -0.75 -14.45 -0.48
C LYS A 87 -2.20 -14.86 -0.25
N ALA A 88 -3.12 -13.90 -0.26
CA ALA A 88 -4.55 -14.13 -0.04
C ALA A 88 -5.29 -14.66 -1.29
N SER A 89 -4.63 -14.71 -2.45
CA SER A 89 -5.24 -15.19 -3.69
C SER A 89 -5.52 -16.70 -3.68
N TYR A 90 -6.32 -17.17 -4.65
CA TYR A 90 -6.60 -18.59 -4.87
C TYR A 90 -5.55 -19.33 -5.71
N LEU A 91 -4.41 -18.68 -5.99
CA LEU A 91 -3.26 -19.33 -6.62
C LEU A 91 -2.72 -20.49 -5.78
N GLU A 92 -2.14 -21.47 -6.46
CA GLU A 92 -1.30 -22.49 -5.84
C GLU A 92 -0.08 -21.87 -5.15
N ASP A 93 0.41 -22.50 -4.08
CA ASP A 93 1.50 -21.94 -3.27
C ASP A 93 2.80 -21.71 -4.06
N SER A 94 3.05 -22.53 -5.08
CA SER A 94 4.18 -22.34 -6.00
C SER A 94 4.05 -21.05 -6.82
N ASP A 95 2.84 -20.73 -7.26
CA ASP A 95 2.54 -19.55 -8.07
C ASP A 95 2.53 -18.29 -7.23
N LYS A 96 1.98 -18.36 -6.01
CA LYS A 96 2.13 -17.30 -4.99
C LYS A 96 3.60 -16.98 -4.75
N SER A 97 4.40 -18.01 -4.51
CA SER A 97 5.84 -17.87 -4.25
C SER A 97 6.58 -17.26 -5.44
N LYS A 98 6.25 -17.68 -6.67
CA LYS A 98 6.83 -17.15 -7.91
C LYS A 98 6.51 -15.67 -8.08
N LEU A 99 5.25 -15.26 -7.91
CA LEU A 99 4.84 -13.87 -8.10
C LEU A 99 5.36 -12.95 -6.99
N ILE A 100 5.36 -13.41 -5.73
CA ILE A 100 6.00 -12.67 -4.61
C ILE A 100 7.48 -12.49 -4.89
N LYS A 101 8.18 -13.52 -5.37
CA LYS A 101 9.60 -13.41 -5.72
C LYS A 101 9.82 -12.32 -6.77
N LYS A 102 8.95 -12.22 -7.79
CA LYS A 102 9.01 -11.16 -8.79
C LYS A 102 8.89 -9.75 -8.17
N VAL A 103 7.95 -9.55 -7.25
CA VAL A 103 7.82 -8.29 -6.49
C VAL A 103 9.10 -7.96 -5.73
N GLU A 104 9.67 -8.92 -5.03
CA GLU A 104 10.81 -8.72 -4.12
C GLU A 104 12.15 -8.59 -4.85
N THR A 105 12.35 -9.31 -5.97
CA THR A 105 13.66 -9.34 -6.67
C THR A 105 13.74 -8.43 -7.88
N GLU A 106 12.61 -8.05 -8.47
CA GLU A 106 12.60 -7.18 -9.65
C GLU A 106 12.03 -5.81 -9.31
N TRP A 107 10.86 -5.76 -8.68
CA TRP A 107 10.12 -4.50 -8.55
C TRP A 107 10.64 -3.62 -7.45
N GLU A 108 10.83 -4.17 -6.26
CA GLU A 108 11.36 -3.44 -5.11
C GLU A 108 12.72 -2.80 -5.42
N PRO A 109 13.71 -3.54 -5.99
CA PRO A 109 15.00 -2.96 -6.35
C PRO A 109 14.87 -1.86 -7.40
N ASN A 110 14.00 -2.03 -8.40
CA ASN A 110 13.78 -1.02 -9.44
C ASN A 110 13.15 0.28 -8.89
N ILE A 111 12.25 0.17 -7.92
CA ILE A 111 11.68 1.33 -7.21
C ILE A 111 12.77 2.04 -6.40
N ARG A 112 13.67 1.29 -5.76
CA ARG A 112 14.77 1.83 -4.93
C ARG A 112 15.96 2.37 -5.71
N ALA A 113 16.29 1.79 -6.87
CA ALA A 113 17.43 2.16 -7.71
C ALA A 113 17.43 3.65 -8.09
N GLN A 114 16.30 4.32 -7.91
CA GLN A 114 16.14 5.76 -8.10
C GLN A 114 16.91 6.62 -7.07
N ASN A 115 17.48 6.02 -6.00
CA ASN A 115 18.31 6.65 -4.97
C ASN A 115 17.72 7.95 -4.42
N ILE A 116 16.39 7.96 -4.23
CA ILE A 116 15.65 9.15 -3.82
C ILE A 116 15.69 9.30 -2.29
N TYR A 117 15.82 8.17 -1.58
CA TYR A 117 15.93 8.04 -0.12
C TYR A 117 16.43 6.63 0.21
N THR A 118 17.14 6.46 1.32
CA THR A 118 17.53 5.13 1.83
C THR A 118 16.41 4.61 2.73
N CYS A 119 15.97 3.38 2.48
CA CYS A 119 14.87 2.76 3.20
C CYS A 119 15.07 1.25 3.19
N GLU A 120 15.15 0.67 4.38
CA GLU A 120 15.24 -0.77 4.56
C GLU A 120 13.83 -1.36 4.63
N ARG A 121 13.68 -2.59 4.13
CA ARG A 121 12.42 -3.32 4.19
C ARG A 121 12.70 -4.80 4.40
N GLU A 122 12.78 -5.20 5.66
CA GLU A 122 12.77 -6.62 6.03
C GLU A 122 11.38 -7.21 5.73
N THR A 123 11.34 -8.39 5.12
CA THR A 123 10.10 -9.02 4.62
C THR A 123 9.50 -10.02 5.60
N ASP A 124 10.09 -10.18 6.78
CA ASP A 124 9.53 -11.03 7.83
C ASP A 124 8.23 -10.44 8.39
N LEU A 125 7.41 -11.32 8.98
CA LEU A 125 6.08 -10.97 9.46
C LEU A 125 6.09 -9.90 10.56
N ASP A 126 7.08 -9.93 11.45
CA ASP A 126 7.20 -8.97 12.55
C ASP A 126 7.54 -7.58 12.02
N SER A 127 8.47 -7.50 11.06
CA SER A 127 8.81 -6.25 10.37
C SER A 127 7.65 -5.66 9.58
N ILE A 128 6.85 -6.48 8.90
CA ILE A 128 5.62 -6.02 8.23
C ILE A 128 4.65 -5.44 9.26
N ARG A 129 4.36 -6.17 10.35
CA ARG A 129 3.47 -5.71 11.41
C ARG A 129 3.93 -4.39 12.03
N LYS A 130 5.24 -4.27 12.33
CA LYS A 130 5.86 -3.01 12.81
C LYS A 130 5.66 -1.86 11.85
N ARG A 131 5.85 -2.07 10.53
CA ARG A 131 5.62 -1.04 9.51
C ARG A 131 4.15 -0.63 9.43
N CYS A 132 3.21 -1.58 9.48
CA CYS A 132 1.78 -1.27 9.49
C CYS A 132 1.39 -0.39 10.69
N ILE A 133 1.88 -0.73 11.90
CA ILE A 133 1.67 0.06 13.12
C ILE A 133 2.29 1.45 12.96
N LEU A 134 3.54 1.53 12.50
CA LEU A 134 4.24 2.79 12.32
C LEU A 134 3.52 3.70 11.32
N GLN A 135 3.12 3.16 10.17
CA GLN A 135 2.33 3.89 9.17
C GLN A 135 1.05 4.46 9.80
N HIS A 136 0.36 3.64 10.60
CA HIS A 136 -0.88 4.08 11.25
C HIS A 136 -0.64 5.22 12.24
N LEU A 137 0.42 5.18 13.05
CA LEU A 137 0.76 6.25 13.97
C LEU A 137 1.02 7.59 13.25
N TYR A 138 1.70 7.54 12.10
CA TYR A 138 1.88 8.73 11.26
C TYR A 138 0.56 9.22 10.68
N ASP A 139 -0.28 8.33 10.16
CA ASP A 139 -1.59 8.70 9.61
C ASP A 139 -2.45 9.39 10.68
N LEU A 140 -2.49 8.84 11.92
CA LEU A 140 -3.19 9.47 13.04
C LEU A 140 -2.69 10.87 13.35
N LYS A 141 -1.38 11.09 13.28
CA LYS A 141 -0.80 12.41 13.56
C LYS A 141 -1.11 13.42 12.45
N GLU A 142 -1.10 12.97 11.21
CA GLU A 142 -1.39 13.82 10.05
C GLU A 142 -2.87 14.18 9.96
N ASP A 143 -3.76 13.28 10.39
CA ASP A 143 -5.23 13.43 10.30
C ASP A 143 -5.86 13.99 11.59
N GLU A 144 -5.06 14.50 12.53
CA GLU A 144 -5.49 14.94 13.87
C GLU A 144 -6.73 15.85 13.84
N ASN A 145 -6.78 16.82 12.93
CA ASN A 145 -7.91 17.74 12.80
C ASN A 145 -9.19 17.06 12.29
N ASP A 146 -9.05 16.12 11.36
CA ASP A 146 -10.17 15.35 10.81
C ASP A 146 -10.72 14.34 11.82
N ILE A 147 -9.85 13.77 12.66
CA ILE A 147 -10.26 12.91 13.79
C ILE A 147 -11.22 13.64 14.71
N PHE A 148 -10.90 14.89 15.08
CA PHE A 148 -11.77 15.70 15.94
C PHE A 148 -13.08 16.07 15.25
N SER A 149 -13.03 16.36 13.95
CA SER A 149 -14.20 16.81 13.18
C SER A 149 -15.16 15.68 12.79
N PHE A 150 -14.63 14.46 12.61
CA PHE A 150 -15.36 13.31 12.06
C PHE A 150 -15.11 12.01 12.85
N SER A 151 -14.99 12.08 14.17
CA SER A 151 -14.59 10.97 15.05
C SER A 151 -15.27 9.63 14.74
N LYS A 152 -16.60 9.60 14.56
CA LYS A 152 -17.33 8.36 14.25
C LYS A 152 -16.97 7.80 12.86
N GLN A 153 -16.93 8.65 11.85
CA GLN A 153 -16.61 8.24 10.48
C GLN A 153 -15.16 7.83 10.34
N TYR A 154 -14.24 8.55 11.01
CA TYR A 154 -12.82 8.23 11.04
C TYR A 154 -12.58 6.90 11.75
N LYS A 155 -13.24 6.63 12.89
CA LYS A 155 -13.20 5.32 13.55
C LYS A 155 -13.62 4.20 12.59
N ASN A 156 -14.76 4.34 11.92
CA ASN A 156 -15.21 3.33 10.95
C ASN A 156 -14.22 3.15 9.78
N HIS A 157 -13.53 4.20 9.35
CA HIS A 157 -12.47 4.11 8.35
C HIS A 157 -11.27 3.31 8.86
N LEU A 158 -10.85 3.56 10.11
CA LEU A 158 -9.78 2.81 10.74
C LEU A 158 -10.12 1.33 10.94
N ASP A 159 -11.33 1.03 11.41
CA ASP A 159 -11.78 -0.35 11.66
C ASP A 159 -11.64 -1.18 10.37
N LYS A 160 -12.15 -0.66 9.24
CA LYS A 160 -12.02 -1.30 7.91
C LYS A 160 -10.57 -1.47 7.46
N LYS A 161 -9.71 -0.48 7.73
CA LYS A 161 -8.30 -0.54 7.36
C LYS A 161 -7.58 -1.63 8.16
N TRP A 162 -7.85 -1.73 9.45
CA TRP A 162 -7.25 -2.72 10.34
C TRP A 162 -7.76 -4.13 10.06
N GLU A 163 -9.05 -4.32 9.78
CA GLU A 163 -9.60 -5.61 9.34
C GLU A 163 -8.83 -6.16 8.13
N LYS A 164 -8.54 -5.31 7.15
CA LYS A 164 -7.78 -5.69 5.95
C LYS A 164 -6.29 -5.94 6.22
N ILE A 165 -5.64 -5.15 7.07
CA ILE A 165 -4.24 -5.42 7.46
C ILE A 165 -4.15 -6.77 8.18
N LEU A 166 -5.07 -7.04 9.10
CA LEU A 166 -5.11 -8.28 9.87
C LEU A 166 -5.40 -9.48 8.97
N SER A 167 -6.27 -9.36 7.96
CA SER A 167 -6.52 -10.47 7.02
C SER A 167 -5.28 -10.90 6.23
N TYR A 168 -4.30 -10.01 6.03
CA TYR A 168 -3.05 -10.32 5.32
C TYR A 168 -1.88 -10.67 6.24
N THR A 169 -1.99 -10.38 7.54
CA THR A 169 -0.86 -10.50 8.50
C THR A 169 -1.15 -11.41 9.69
N ASN A 170 -2.34 -12.01 9.75
CA ASN A 170 -2.61 -13.14 10.63
C ASN A 170 -1.98 -14.41 10.05
N GLU A 171 -1.39 -15.22 10.91
CA GLU A 171 -0.90 -16.55 10.53
C GLU A 171 -2.11 -17.42 10.13
N ILE A 172 -1.96 -18.19 9.05
CA ILE A 172 -2.85 -19.31 8.72
C ILE A 172 -2.39 -20.52 9.53
#